data_AF-A0A7D9M2W7-F1
#
_entry.id   AF-A0A7D9M2W7-F1
#
_cell.length_a   1.000
_cell.length_b   1.000
_cell.length_c   1.000
_cell.angle_alpha   90.00
_cell.angle_beta   90.00
_cell.angle_gamma   90.00
#
_symmetry.space_group_name_H-M   'P 1'
#
loop_
_entity.id
_entity.type
_entity.pdbx_description
1 polymer ?
#
loop_
_entity_poly.entity_id
_entity_poly.type
_entity_poly.pdbx_seq_one_letter_code
_entity_poly.pdbx_strand_id
1 'polypeptide(L)'
;MAPGQWKSGRLHETYGKAIRAALAEGQDWQRELFAFLMNYRTTPHQSTGVASAEMLYKRVIGSTVPSFSQAPANTAAEKVLKRKDKSKQYVDARRHTRKSAIREGDTVLVKQKKKNKYTTMFRPQPYKVINVRYSRVTAQRGDHVITRNISHFKKFSGAYRETVLKPESEDDITIAAPQAGQDNDQDIIEDRYPLRANKGVLPDFYGR
;
A
#
# COMPACT_ATOMS: atom_id res chain seq x y z
N MET A 1 -2.30 3.81 -8.52
CA MET A 1 -2.87 2.84 -7.58
C MET A 1 -4.19 3.41 -7.09
N ALA A 2 -5.31 2.88 -7.59
CA ALA A 2 -6.63 3.43 -7.32
C ALA A 2 -7.00 3.26 -5.84
N PRO A 3 -7.63 4.27 -5.20
CA PRO A 3 -8.10 4.16 -3.81
C PRO A 3 -9.26 3.16 -3.75
N GLY A 4 -8.98 1.90 -3.42
CA GLY A 4 -10.03 0.88 -3.26
C GLY A 4 -9.54 -0.57 -3.32
N GLN A 5 -8.44 -0.82 -4.04
CA GLN A 5 -7.91 -2.18 -4.29
C GLN A 5 -7.50 -2.92 -3.00
N TRP A 6 -7.01 -2.21 -1.98
CA TRP A 6 -6.55 -2.84 -0.73
C TRP A 6 -7.67 -3.46 0.11
N LYS A 7 -8.91 -2.97 -0.01
CA LYS A 7 -10.06 -3.55 0.69
C LYS A 7 -10.44 -4.91 0.11
N SER A 8 -10.36 -5.04 -1.22
CA SER A 8 -10.60 -6.30 -1.92
C SER A 8 -9.52 -7.34 -1.60
N GLY A 9 -8.25 -6.91 -1.46
CA GLY A 9 -7.13 -7.81 -1.14
C GLY A 9 -7.33 -8.60 0.16
N ARG A 10 -7.77 -7.95 1.24
CA ARG A 10 -7.98 -8.64 2.54
C ARG A 10 -9.06 -9.72 2.47
N LEU A 11 -10.16 -9.44 1.76
CA LEU A 11 -11.24 -10.40 1.60
C LEU A 11 -10.79 -11.59 0.74
N HIS A 12 -10.03 -11.33 -0.32
CA HIS A 12 -9.46 -12.38 -1.16
C HIS A 12 -8.50 -13.30 -0.38
N GLU A 13 -7.67 -12.72 0.50
CA GLU A 13 -6.82 -13.51 1.40
C GLU A 13 -7.63 -14.44 2.31
N THR A 14 -8.75 -13.96 2.86
CA THR A 14 -9.63 -14.80 3.70
C THR A 14 -10.33 -15.90 2.90
N TYR A 15 -10.75 -15.62 1.66
CA TYR A 15 -11.28 -16.66 0.77
C TYR A 15 -10.25 -17.75 0.48
N GLY A 16 -9.02 -17.35 0.15
CA GLY A 16 -7.94 -18.30 -0.09
C GLY A 16 -7.67 -19.20 1.12
N LYS A 17 -7.78 -18.67 2.35
CA LYS A 17 -7.64 -19.47 3.58
C LYS A 17 -8.77 -20.48 3.75
N ALA A 18 -10.02 -20.07 3.56
CA ALA A 18 -11.18 -20.96 3.67
C ALA A 18 -11.10 -22.11 2.66
N ILE A 19 -10.74 -21.82 1.40
CA ILE A 19 -10.55 -22.84 0.36
C ILE A 19 -9.42 -23.81 0.73
N ARG A 20 -8.28 -23.29 1.20
CA ARG A 20 -7.15 -24.14 1.63
C ARG A 20 -7.52 -25.07 2.79
N ALA A 21 -8.32 -24.59 3.75
CA ALA A 21 -8.81 -25.41 4.85
C ALA A 21 -9.72 -26.53 4.34
N ALA A 22 -10.69 -26.21 3.47
CA ALA A 22 -11.58 -27.20 2.88
C ALA A 22 -10.82 -28.28 2.08
N LEU A 23 -9.81 -27.88 1.31
CA LEU A 23 -8.94 -28.81 0.58
C LEU A 23 -8.13 -29.71 1.52
N ALA A 24 -7.65 -29.18 2.66
CA ALA A 24 -6.93 -29.98 3.65
C ALA A 24 -7.83 -31.00 4.37
N GLU A 25 -9.11 -30.67 4.55
CA GLU A 25 -10.13 -31.55 5.15
C GLU A 25 -10.75 -32.52 4.13
N GLY A 26 -10.36 -32.45 2.85
CA GLY A 26 -10.90 -33.29 1.78
C GLY A 26 -12.36 -33.00 1.42
N GLN A 27 -12.89 -31.84 1.79
CA GLN A 27 -14.25 -31.42 1.51
C GLN A 27 -14.39 -30.75 0.14
N ASP A 28 -15.62 -30.66 -0.38
CA ASP A 28 -15.91 -29.84 -1.56
C ASP A 28 -15.75 -28.35 -1.22
N TRP A 29 -14.68 -27.75 -1.72
CA TRP A 29 -14.31 -26.37 -1.46
C TRP A 29 -15.39 -25.36 -1.88
N GLN A 30 -16.23 -25.69 -2.87
CA GLN A 30 -17.31 -24.79 -3.29
C GLN A 30 -18.38 -24.66 -2.21
N ARG A 31 -18.82 -25.78 -1.65
CA ARG A 31 -19.82 -25.82 -0.57
C ARG A 31 -19.31 -25.09 0.67
N GLU A 32 -18.08 -25.37 1.07
CA GLU A 32 -17.45 -24.71 2.22
C GLU A 32 -17.28 -23.20 2.00
N LEU A 33 -16.94 -22.79 0.78
CA LEU A 33 -16.86 -21.38 0.43
C LEU A 33 -18.22 -20.69 0.52
N PHE A 34 -19.31 -21.34 0.07
CA PHE A 34 -20.66 -20.78 0.20
C PHE A 34 -21.10 -20.68 1.67
N ALA A 35 -20.78 -21.69 2.49
CA ALA A 35 -21.05 -21.65 3.93
C ALA A 35 -20.27 -20.52 4.61
N PHE A 36 -18.96 -20.40 4.33
CA PHE A 36 -18.11 -19.30 4.80
C PHE A 36 -18.68 -17.93 4.41
N LEU A 37 -19.11 -17.79 3.15
CA LEU A 37 -19.68 -16.55 2.63
C LEU A 37 -20.98 -16.17 3.35
N MET A 38 -21.83 -17.15 3.65
CA MET A 38 -23.06 -16.91 4.39
C MET A 38 -22.74 -16.38 5.80
N ASN A 39 -21.85 -17.06 6.51
CA ASN A 39 -21.39 -16.65 7.85
C ASN A 39 -20.73 -15.26 7.83
N TYR A 40 -19.90 -14.96 6.83
CA TYR A 40 -19.28 -13.64 6.68
C TYR A 40 -20.31 -12.52 6.48
N ARG A 41 -21.40 -12.80 5.77
CA ARG A 41 -22.47 -11.82 5.51
C ARG A 41 -23.31 -11.53 6.74
N THR A 42 -23.56 -12.53 7.59
CA THR A 42 -24.41 -12.43 8.78
C THR A 42 -23.65 -12.01 10.04
N THR A 43 -22.33 -12.19 10.09
CA THR A 43 -21.51 -11.82 11.25
C THR A 43 -21.33 -10.29 11.37
N PRO A 44 -21.58 -9.68 12.54
CA PRO A 44 -21.29 -8.27 12.78
C PRO A 44 -19.79 -7.96 12.64
N HIS A 45 -19.45 -6.96 11.82
CA HIS A 45 -18.04 -6.60 11.61
C HIS A 45 -17.48 -5.79 12.79
N GLN A 46 -16.30 -6.14 13.31
CA GLN A 46 -15.70 -5.52 14.51
C GLN A 46 -15.65 -3.98 14.46
N SER A 47 -15.37 -3.38 13.29
CA SER A 47 -15.27 -1.93 13.14
C SER A 47 -16.60 -1.20 12.98
N THR A 48 -17.69 -1.94 12.78
CA THR A 48 -19.00 -1.36 12.44
C THR A 48 -20.06 -1.77 13.46
N GLY A 49 -19.97 -3.00 14.00
CA GLY A 49 -20.95 -3.61 14.89
C GLY A 49 -22.25 -4.00 14.17
N VAL A 50 -22.23 -4.04 12.84
CA VAL A 50 -23.38 -4.37 11.99
C VAL A 50 -22.92 -5.40 10.96
N ALA A 51 -23.80 -6.32 10.61
CA ALA A 51 -23.52 -7.36 9.62
C ALA A 51 -23.41 -6.75 8.21
N SER A 52 -22.58 -7.35 7.35
CA SER A 52 -22.38 -6.84 5.98
C SER A 52 -23.67 -6.90 5.15
N ALA A 53 -24.45 -7.98 5.29
CA ALA A 53 -25.74 -8.11 4.64
C ALA A 53 -26.76 -7.09 5.13
N GLU A 54 -26.76 -6.81 6.43
CA GLU A 54 -27.66 -5.82 7.02
C GLU A 54 -27.37 -4.41 6.51
N MET A 55 -26.09 -4.04 6.37
CA MET A 55 -25.72 -2.76 5.77
C MET A 55 -26.22 -2.58 4.33
N LEU A 56 -26.21 -3.67 3.53
CA LEU A 56 -26.58 -3.63 2.12
C LEU A 56 -28.10 -3.72 1.92
N TYR A 57 -28.74 -4.67 2.62
CA TYR A 57 -30.15 -4.99 2.42
C TYR A 57 -31.07 -4.34 3.46
N LYS A 58 -30.51 -3.61 4.44
CA LYS A 58 -31.24 -2.96 5.54
C LYS A 58 -32.18 -3.90 6.30
N ARG A 59 -31.89 -5.19 6.29
CA ARG A 59 -32.62 -6.26 6.96
C ARG A 59 -31.64 -7.25 7.58
N VAL A 60 -32.01 -7.82 8.72
CA VAL A 60 -31.23 -8.90 9.34
C VAL A 60 -31.54 -10.19 8.61
N ILE A 61 -30.51 -10.86 8.09
CA ILE A 61 -30.63 -12.21 7.55
C ILE A 61 -30.43 -13.18 8.72
N GLY A 62 -31.42 -14.02 8.98
CA GLY A 62 -31.34 -15.04 10.03
C GLY A 62 -30.25 -16.06 9.71
N SER A 63 -29.37 -16.30 10.68
CA SER A 63 -28.42 -17.42 10.68
C SER A 63 -28.90 -18.53 11.61
N THR A 64 -28.28 -19.70 11.52
CA THR A 64 -28.53 -20.85 12.41
C THR A 64 -28.33 -20.50 13.89
N VAL A 65 -27.40 -19.59 14.18
CA VAL A 65 -27.18 -19.06 15.53
C VAL A 65 -28.09 -17.85 15.79
N PRO A 66 -28.76 -17.79 16.96
CA PRO A 66 -29.57 -16.64 17.34
C PRO A 66 -28.68 -15.41 17.57
N SER A 67 -29.02 -14.29 16.93
CA SER A 67 -28.32 -13.02 17.12
C SER A 67 -29.10 -12.13 18.08
N PHE A 68 -28.44 -11.61 19.12
CA PHE A 68 -29.00 -10.53 19.93
C PHE A 68 -28.95 -9.22 19.13
N SER A 69 -30.08 -8.52 19.07
CA SER A 69 -30.23 -7.25 18.34
C SER A 69 -29.13 -6.26 18.78
N GLN A 70 -28.22 -5.94 17.87
CA GLN A 70 -27.22 -4.89 18.09
C GLN A 70 -27.80 -3.54 17.65
N ALA A 71 -27.45 -2.49 18.39
CA ALA A 71 -27.94 -1.12 18.26
C ALA A 71 -28.11 -0.64 16.78
N PRO A 72 -29.08 0.26 16.51
CA PRO A 72 -29.51 0.60 15.17
C PRO A 72 -28.38 1.04 14.23
N ALA A 73 -28.50 0.65 12.96
CA ALA A 73 -27.54 0.92 11.88
C ALA A 73 -27.09 2.38 11.75
N ASN A 74 -27.89 3.34 12.24
CA ASN A 74 -27.58 4.77 12.23
C ASN A 74 -26.28 5.12 12.97
N THR A 75 -25.89 4.35 14.00
CA THR A 75 -24.63 4.58 14.75
C THR A 75 -23.40 3.98 14.06
N ALA A 76 -23.57 3.15 13.04
CA ALA A 76 -22.47 2.45 12.38
C ALA A 76 -21.49 3.41 11.69
N ALA A 77 -22.01 4.43 11.00
CA ALA A 77 -21.20 5.42 10.29
C ALA A 77 -20.33 6.24 11.25
N GLU A 78 -20.89 6.68 12.37
CA GLU A 78 -20.18 7.42 13.41
C GLU A 78 -19.08 6.58 14.06
N LYS A 79 -19.38 5.31 14.39
CA LYS A 79 -18.39 4.36 14.93
C LYS A 79 -17.22 4.17 13.97
N VAL A 80 -17.50 4.06 12.67
CA VAL A 80 -16.46 3.93 11.63
C VAL A 80 -15.61 5.19 11.55
N LEU A 81 -16.21 6.39 11.61
CA LEU A 81 -15.47 7.65 11.60
C LEU A 81 -14.54 7.77 12.81
N LYS A 82 -15.06 7.55 14.02
CA LYS A 82 -14.28 7.55 15.28
C LYS A 82 -13.11 6.57 15.23
N ARG A 83 -13.32 5.35 14.73
CA ARG A 83 -12.25 4.35 14.58
C ARG A 83 -11.20 4.75 13.54
N LYS A 84 -11.62 5.37 12.42
CA LYS A 84 -10.69 5.90 11.41
C LYS A 84 -9.82 7.01 11.99
N ASP A 85 -10.40 7.92 12.76
CA ASP A 85 -9.67 9.03 13.37
C ASP A 85 -8.68 8.55 14.43
N LYS A 86 -9.10 7.64 15.34
CA LYS A 86 -8.19 7.01 16.32
C LYS A 86 -7.05 6.26 15.63
N SER A 87 -7.36 5.49 14.58
CA SER A 87 -6.36 4.76 13.79
C SER A 87 -5.37 5.71 13.11
N LYS A 88 -5.86 6.81 12.52
CA LYS A 88 -5.02 7.84 11.91
C LYS A 88 -4.07 8.46 12.93
N GLN A 89 -4.59 8.92 14.07
CA GLN A 89 -3.79 9.52 15.14
C GLN A 89 -2.70 8.56 15.64
N TYR A 90 -3.06 7.28 15.88
CA TYR A 90 -2.12 6.26 16.30
C TYR A 90 -1.02 6.01 15.27
N VAL A 91 -1.38 5.85 13.99
CA VAL A 91 -0.41 5.60 12.92
C VAL A 91 0.50 6.82 12.72
N ASP A 92 -0.06 8.03 12.76
CA ASP A 92 0.70 9.27 12.60
C ASP A 92 1.69 9.48 13.75
N ALA A 93 1.27 9.23 15.00
CA ALA A 93 2.15 9.28 16.17
C ALA A 93 3.25 8.21 16.08
N ARG A 94 2.88 6.95 15.80
CA ARG A 94 3.83 5.83 15.71
C ARG A 94 4.85 6.00 14.59
N ARG A 95 4.45 6.61 13.46
CA ARG A 95 5.34 6.84 12.30
C ARG A 95 6.00 8.22 12.31
N HIS A 96 5.74 9.04 13.32
CA HIS A 96 6.23 10.42 13.40
C HIS A 96 5.89 11.22 12.12
N THR A 97 4.67 11.05 11.61
CA THR A 97 4.21 11.70 10.37
C THR A 97 4.27 13.22 10.54
N ARG A 98 4.97 13.90 9.64
CA ARG A 98 5.00 15.37 9.56
C ARG A 98 4.14 15.87 8.41
N LYS A 99 3.52 17.04 8.56
CA LYS A 99 2.83 17.72 7.46
C LYS A 99 3.85 18.10 6.39
N SER A 100 3.48 17.94 5.13
CA SER A 100 4.34 18.26 3.98
C SER A 100 4.46 19.75 3.74
N ALA A 101 5.65 20.22 3.35
CA ALA A 101 5.93 21.64 3.07
C ALA A 101 5.89 22.02 1.57
N ILE A 102 5.53 21.08 0.68
CA ILE A 102 5.51 21.29 -0.77
C ILE A 102 4.24 22.06 -1.16
N ARG A 103 4.42 23.18 -1.90
CA ARG A 103 3.35 24.02 -2.43
C ARG A 103 3.45 24.13 -3.95
N GLU A 104 2.41 24.68 -4.56
CA GLU A 104 2.41 25.01 -5.99
C GLU A 104 3.52 26.02 -6.29
N GLY A 105 4.20 25.85 -7.42
CA GLY A 105 5.37 26.66 -7.80
C GLY A 105 6.72 26.18 -7.27
N ASP A 106 6.75 25.28 -6.27
CA ASP A 106 8.01 24.73 -5.75
C ASP A 106 8.74 23.88 -6.79
N THR A 107 10.09 23.93 -6.76
CA THR A 107 10.97 23.01 -7.48
C THR A 107 11.17 21.73 -6.67
N VAL A 108 10.92 20.58 -7.31
CA VAL A 108 10.96 19.26 -6.66
C VAL A 108 11.69 18.22 -7.51
N LEU A 109 12.37 17.29 -6.85
CA LEU A 109 12.93 16.08 -7.47
C LEU A 109 11.96 14.90 -7.29
N VAL A 110 11.89 14.04 -8.31
CA VAL A 110 10.96 12.90 -8.35
C VAL A 110 11.70 11.59 -8.08
N LYS A 111 11.19 10.78 -7.16
CA LYS A 111 11.72 9.44 -6.86
C LYS A 111 11.59 8.51 -8.07
N GLN A 112 12.69 7.88 -8.46
CA GLN A 112 12.73 6.95 -9.59
C GLN A 112 12.70 5.49 -9.16
N LYS A 113 12.37 4.60 -10.11
CA LYS A 113 12.47 3.15 -9.92
C LYS A 113 13.96 2.78 -9.97
N LYS A 114 14.43 1.99 -9.01
CA LYS A 114 15.79 1.45 -9.00
C LYS A 114 15.91 0.42 -10.12
N LYS A 115 16.83 0.60 -11.06
CA LYS A 115 17.11 -0.36 -12.14
C LYS A 115 18.35 -1.20 -11.80
N ASN A 116 19.39 -0.57 -11.26
CA ASN A 116 20.65 -1.20 -10.86
C ASN A 116 21.11 -0.66 -9.48
N LYS A 117 22.20 -1.22 -8.93
CA LYS A 117 22.74 -0.79 -7.62
C LYS A 117 23.13 0.69 -7.59
N TYR A 118 23.57 1.23 -8.74
CA TYR A 118 24.04 2.60 -8.92
C TYR A 118 22.94 3.60 -9.30
N THR A 119 21.69 3.17 -9.44
CA THR A 119 20.59 4.09 -9.77
C THR A 119 20.36 5.04 -8.59
N THR A 120 20.47 6.35 -8.83
CA THR A 120 20.19 7.36 -7.81
C THR A 120 18.72 7.29 -7.36
N MET A 121 18.43 7.65 -6.11
CA MET A 121 17.06 7.55 -5.58
C MET A 121 16.06 8.50 -6.27
N PHE A 122 16.53 9.67 -6.70
CA PHE A 122 15.75 10.70 -7.34
C PHE A 122 16.30 11.01 -8.74
N ARG A 123 15.42 11.39 -9.66
CA ARG A 123 15.85 11.91 -10.96
C ARG A 123 16.63 13.20 -10.77
N PRO A 124 17.75 13.41 -11.51
CA PRO A 124 18.59 14.60 -11.34
C PRO A 124 17.89 15.88 -11.81
N GLN A 125 17.04 15.76 -12.84
CA GLN A 125 16.33 16.88 -13.43
C GLN A 125 15.12 17.28 -12.58
N PRO A 126 15.04 18.55 -12.14
CA PRO A 126 13.93 19.06 -11.32
C PRO A 126 12.63 19.22 -12.11
N TYR A 127 11.53 19.16 -11.40
CA TYR A 127 10.18 19.42 -11.89
C TYR A 127 9.60 20.63 -11.16
N LYS A 128 8.73 21.38 -11.82
CA LYS A 128 7.95 22.45 -11.21
C LYS A 128 6.58 21.91 -10.81
N VAL A 129 6.17 22.15 -9.56
CA VAL A 129 4.85 21.73 -9.09
C VAL A 129 3.77 22.64 -9.69
N ILE A 130 2.83 22.05 -10.43
CA ILE A 130 1.68 22.77 -10.99
C ILE A 130 0.52 22.76 -10.01
N ASN A 131 0.24 21.61 -9.39
CA ASN A 131 -0.96 21.45 -8.58
C ASN A 131 -0.74 20.50 -7.41
N VAL A 132 -1.30 20.85 -6.26
CA VAL A 132 -1.28 20.02 -5.05
C VAL A 132 -2.71 19.76 -4.58
N ARG A 133 -3.17 18.50 -4.64
CA ARG A 133 -4.45 18.07 -4.06
C ARG A 133 -4.23 17.07 -2.93
N TYR A 134 -4.42 17.50 -1.70
CA TYR A 134 -4.20 16.68 -0.50
C TYR A 134 -2.77 16.09 -0.48
N SER A 135 -2.65 14.76 -0.62
CA SER A 135 -1.37 14.04 -0.67
C SER A 135 -0.93 13.71 -2.10
N ARG A 136 -1.64 14.19 -3.12
CA ARG A 136 -1.33 13.96 -4.53
C ARG A 136 -0.77 15.24 -5.13
N VAL A 137 0.41 15.15 -5.74
CA VAL A 137 1.14 16.26 -6.35
C VAL A 137 1.29 15.99 -7.84
N THR A 138 1.00 17.02 -8.64
CA THR A 138 1.24 17.04 -10.09
C THR A 138 2.37 18.01 -10.38
N ALA A 139 3.43 17.49 -11.00
CA ALA A 139 4.61 18.27 -11.37
C ALA A 139 4.91 18.12 -12.86
N GLN A 140 5.40 19.18 -13.48
CA GLN A 140 5.71 19.24 -14.91
C GLN A 140 7.14 19.67 -15.14
N ARG A 141 7.69 19.15 -16.24
CA ARG A 141 8.98 19.52 -16.79
C ARG A 141 8.88 19.44 -18.31
N GLY A 142 8.87 20.60 -18.98
CA GLY A 142 8.55 20.68 -20.41
C GLY A 142 7.23 19.97 -20.70
N ASP A 143 7.26 19.02 -21.63
CA ASP A 143 6.08 18.24 -22.03
C ASP A 143 5.74 17.08 -21.06
N HIS A 144 6.62 16.77 -20.11
CA HIS A 144 6.43 15.62 -19.24
C HIS A 144 5.71 16.01 -17.93
N VAL A 145 4.49 15.52 -17.77
CA VAL A 145 3.66 15.71 -16.56
C VAL A 145 3.57 14.42 -15.76
N ILE A 146 3.85 14.51 -14.45
CA ILE A 146 3.81 13.37 -13.53
C ILE A 146 2.89 13.69 -12.36
N THR A 147 1.96 12.76 -12.08
CA THR A 147 1.09 12.83 -10.90
C THR A 147 1.40 11.67 -9.94
N ARG A 148 1.86 11.95 -8.72
CA ARG A 148 2.17 10.93 -7.69
C ARG A 148 1.86 11.39 -6.27
N ASN A 149 2.01 10.49 -5.29
CA ASN A 149 1.93 10.84 -3.88
C ASN A 149 3.07 11.81 -3.50
N ILE A 150 2.80 12.74 -2.58
CA ILE A 150 3.74 13.75 -2.09
C ILE A 150 5.05 13.17 -1.56
N SER A 151 5.02 11.96 -0.98
CA SER A 151 6.21 11.23 -0.50
C SER A 151 7.20 10.83 -1.61
N HIS A 152 6.78 10.87 -2.87
CA HIS A 152 7.66 10.61 -4.02
C HIS A 152 8.40 11.87 -4.49
N PHE A 153 8.11 13.02 -3.89
CA PHE A 153 8.72 14.30 -4.24
C PHE A 153 9.62 14.77 -3.09
N LYS A 154 10.76 15.36 -3.44
CA LYS A 154 11.66 16.02 -2.49
C LYS A 154 11.85 17.47 -2.94
N LYS A 155 11.62 18.44 -2.04
CA LYS A 155 11.85 19.85 -2.33
C LYS A 155 13.33 20.09 -2.63
N PHE A 156 13.59 20.88 -3.68
CA PHE A 156 14.91 21.22 -4.15
C PHE A 156 15.09 22.74 -4.08
N SER A 157 16.08 23.19 -3.32
CA SER A 157 16.40 24.60 -3.09
C SER A 157 17.68 25.05 -3.78
N GLY A 158 18.35 24.18 -4.54
CA GLY A 158 19.57 24.52 -5.26
C GLY A 158 19.29 25.24 -6.58
N ALA A 159 20.27 25.99 -7.07
CA ALA A 159 20.27 26.45 -8.46
C ALA A 159 20.54 25.24 -9.37
N TYR A 160 19.55 24.84 -10.17
CA TYR A 160 19.78 23.85 -11.21
C TYR A 160 20.61 24.51 -12.31
N ARG A 161 21.85 24.07 -12.47
CA ARG A 161 22.63 24.34 -13.68
C ARG A 161 22.24 23.28 -14.68
N GLU A 162 21.57 23.70 -15.75
CA GLU A 162 21.35 22.84 -16.90
C GLU A 162 22.71 22.58 -17.54
N THR A 163 23.39 21.50 -17.12
CA THR A 163 24.49 20.98 -17.93
C THR A 163 23.84 20.41 -19.16
N VAL A 164 23.94 21.14 -20.28
CA VAL A 164 23.64 20.65 -21.61
C VAL A 164 24.57 19.47 -21.85
N LEU A 165 24.15 18.28 -21.42
CA LEU A 165 24.68 17.05 -21.97
C LEU A 165 24.15 17.04 -23.41
N LYS A 166 25.05 17.45 -24.31
CA LYS A 166 24.94 17.27 -25.75
C LYS A 166 24.42 15.84 -26.00
N PRO A 167 23.43 15.61 -26.89
CA PRO A 167 22.99 14.26 -27.18
C PRO A 167 24.21 13.46 -27.62
N GLU A 168 24.59 12.48 -26.80
CA GLU A 168 25.59 11.49 -27.17
C GLU A 168 25.02 10.79 -28.41
N SER A 169 25.69 11.00 -29.55
CA SER A 169 25.47 10.22 -30.75
C SER A 169 25.57 8.75 -30.38
N GLU A 170 24.61 7.97 -30.84
CA GLU A 170 24.72 6.51 -30.89
C GLU A 170 25.81 6.17 -31.91
N ASP A 171 27.08 6.28 -31.49
CA ASP A 171 28.20 5.71 -32.21
C ASP A 171 28.41 4.29 -31.67
N ASP A 172 28.05 3.32 -32.51
CA ASP A 172 28.20 1.88 -32.30
C ASP A 172 29.61 1.53 -31.85
N ILE A 173 29.76 1.19 -30.56
CA ILE A 173 30.94 0.45 -30.09
C ILE A 173 30.62 -1.04 -30.26
N THR A 174 30.94 -1.59 -31.43
CA THR A 174 31.07 -3.04 -31.61
C THR A 174 32.19 -3.57 -30.71
N ILE A 175 31.83 -4.06 -29.53
CA ILE A 175 32.75 -4.82 -28.69
C ILE A 175 32.69 -6.27 -29.14
N ALA A 176 33.74 -6.69 -29.83
CA ALA A 176 34.01 -8.08 -30.17
C ALA A 176 33.97 -8.97 -28.92
N ALA A 177 33.32 -10.11 -29.04
CA ALA A 177 33.16 -11.09 -27.97
C ALA A 177 34.52 -11.65 -27.51
N PRO A 178 34.85 -11.61 -26.21
CA PRO A 178 35.88 -12.47 -25.65
C PRO A 178 35.27 -13.83 -25.26
N GLN A 179 35.99 -14.88 -25.61
CA GLN A 179 35.58 -16.28 -25.47
C GLN A 179 35.48 -16.77 -24.01
N ALA A 180 34.75 -17.88 -23.89
CA ALA A 180 34.43 -18.61 -22.68
C ALA A 180 35.66 -19.04 -21.87
N GLY A 181 35.68 -18.63 -20.59
CA GLY A 181 36.44 -19.26 -19.52
C GLY A 181 35.45 -19.80 -18.50
N GLN A 182 35.54 -21.09 -18.20
CA GLN A 182 34.76 -21.78 -17.18
C GLN A 182 35.45 -21.57 -15.83
N ASP A 183 34.80 -20.90 -14.88
CA ASP A 183 35.17 -20.98 -13.47
C ASP A 183 33.90 -21.29 -12.65
N ASN A 184 33.89 -22.49 -12.09
CA ASN A 184 32.92 -22.99 -11.12
C ASN A 184 33.31 -22.47 -9.74
N ASP A 185 32.43 -21.69 -9.10
CA ASP A 185 32.43 -21.55 -7.64
C ASP A 185 30.98 -21.64 -7.14
N GLN A 186 30.64 -22.81 -6.61
CA GLN A 186 29.53 -22.97 -5.68
C GLN A 186 29.92 -22.24 -4.40
N ASP A 187 29.06 -21.37 -3.85
CA ASP A 187 28.90 -21.25 -2.38
C ASP A 187 27.72 -20.34 -1.94
N ILE A 188 26.83 -20.99 -1.18
CA ILE A 188 26.12 -20.57 0.05
C ILE A 188 25.13 -19.39 -0.03
N ILE A 189 23.85 -19.75 0.06
CA ILE A 189 22.72 -18.87 0.35
C ILE A 189 22.73 -18.52 1.85
N GLU A 190 23.26 -17.35 2.21
CA GLU A 190 22.99 -16.78 3.54
C GLU A 190 21.73 -15.89 3.51
N ASP A 191 20.79 -16.21 4.40
CA ASP A 191 19.52 -15.51 4.62
C ASP A 191 19.71 -14.01 4.91
N ARG A 192 19.55 -13.18 3.87
CA ARG A 192 19.66 -11.70 3.95
C ARG A 192 18.39 -11.01 4.46
N TYR A 193 17.73 -11.56 5.48
CA TYR A 193 16.67 -10.84 6.18
C TYR A 193 16.99 -10.72 7.67
N PRO A 194 17.17 -9.50 8.21
CA PRO A 194 17.32 -9.34 9.64
C PRO A 194 16.01 -9.76 10.34
N LEU A 195 16.13 -10.73 11.25
CA LEU A 195 15.07 -11.09 12.19
C LEU A 195 14.61 -9.83 12.92
N ARG A 196 13.30 -9.59 12.87
CA ARG A 196 12.68 -8.40 13.43
C ARG A 196 12.75 -8.50 14.96
N ALA A 197 13.75 -7.86 15.57
CA ALA A 197 13.86 -7.77 17.02
C ALA A 197 12.55 -7.22 17.62
N ASN A 198 12.01 -7.95 18.60
CA ASN A 198 10.82 -7.58 19.35
C ASN A 198 11.00 -6.17 19.93
N LYS A 199 10.25 -5.20 19.40
CA LYS A 199 10.11 -3.89 20.05
C LYS A 199 9.18 -4.08 21.23
N GLY A 200 9.69 -3.70 22.40
CA GLY A 200 9.03 -3.80 23.69
C GLY A 200 7.58 -3.28 23.72
N VAL A 201 6.90 -3.74 24.76
CA VAL A 201 5.49 -3.52 25.10
C VAL A 201 5.02 -2.13 24.69
N LEU A 202 4.08 -2.10 23.73
CA LEU A 202 3.32 -0.91 23.40
C LEU A 202 2.38 -0.59 24.58
N PRO A 203 2.05 0.69 24.85
CA PRO A 203 1.07 1.02 25.86
C PRO A 203 -0.29 0.37 25.56
N ASP A 204 -0.98 -0.11 26.60
CA ASP A 204 -2.30 -0.69 26.49
C ASP A 204 -3.33 0.38 26.08
N PHE A 205 -3.58 0.49 24.78
CA PHE A 205 -4.59 1.38 24.19
C PHE A 205 -5.98 0.74 24.05
N TYR A 206 -6.10 -0.53 24.46
CA TYR A 206 -7.35 -1.27 24.59
C TYR A 206 -7.63 -1.50 26.07
N GLY A 207 -7.95 -0.42 26.78
CA GLY A 207 -8.69 -0.53 28.04
C GLY A 207 -10.01 -1.26 27.75
N ARG A 208 -10.21 -2.36 28.48
CA ARG A 208 -11.45 -3.14 28.49
C ARG A 208 -12.60 -2.31 29.06
#